data_AF-A0A925XJZ4-F1
#
_entry.id   AF-A0A925XJZ4-F1
#
_cell.length_a   1.000
_cell.length_b   1.000
_cell.length_c   1.000
_cell.angle_alpha   90.00
_cell.angle_beta   90.00
_cell.angle_gamma   90.00
#
_symmetry.space_group_name_H-M   'P 1'
#
loop_
_entity.id
_entity.type
_entity.pdbx_description
1 polymer ?
#
loop_
_entity_poly.entity_id
_entity_poly.type
_entity_poly.pdbx_seq_one_letter_code
_entity_poly.pdbx_strand_id
1 'polypeptide(L)'
;KLELDPLTGQFRNSVTGEVIPTKSLYERGSKTYADGKYFILGEQGTLALAKLNRAGWQEISRTSFAKLKKPMWASPVLSRGRLYLRSEDWLVCLDVAKQP
;
A
#
# COMPACT_ATOMS: atom_id res chain seq x y z
N LYS A 1 8.29 10.13 17.34
CA LYS A 1 7.03 9.48 16.91
C LYS A 1 7.34 8.64 15.67
N LEU A 2 6.66 7.52 15.42
CA LEU A 2 6.91 6.75 14.19
C LEU A 2 6.17 7.35 13.01
N GLU A 3 6.85 7.48 11.88
CA GLU A 3 6.30 7.99 10.63
C GLU A 3 6.60 7.03 9.49
N LEU A 4 5.61 6.81 8.62
CA LEU A 4 5.73 5.95 7.46
C LEU A 4 6.09 6.81 6.24
N ASP A 5 7.22 6.51 5.61
CA ASP A 5 7.61 7.17 4.36
C ASP A 5 6.75 6.61 3.21
N PRO A 6 6.00 7.45 2.47
CA PRO A 6 5.13 6.99 1.39
C PRO A 6 5.88 6.46 0.17
N LEU A 7 7.11 6.90 -0.06
CA LEU A 7 7.90 6.49 -1.23
C LEU A 7 8.62 5.17 -0.96
N THR A 8 9.10 4.96 0.26
CA THR A 8 9.87 3.76 0.62
C THR A 8 9.05 2.72 1.37
N GLY A 9 7.94 3.10 2.01
CA GLY A 9 7.14 2.25 2.89
C GLY A 9 7.83 1.93 4.22
N GLN A 10 8.99 2.54 4.50
CA GLN A 10 9.75 2.30 5.72
C GLN A 10 9.27 3.20 6.86
N PHE A 11 9.35 2.67 8.08
CA PHE A 11 9.15 3.50 9.27
C PHE A 11 10.43 4.27 9.59
N ARG A 12 10.26 5.53 9.97
CA ARG A 12 11.32 6.38 10.50
C ARG A 12 10.93 6.95 11.84
N ASN A 13 11.93 7.16 12.69
CA ASN A 13 11.74 7.97 13.88
C ASN A 13 11.66 9.45 13.46
N SER A 14 10.53 10.09 13.73
CA SER A 14 10.28 11.50 13.40
C SER A 14 11.23 12.48 14.08
N VAL A 15 11.97 12.05 15.11
CA VAL A 15 12.89 12.89 15.89
C VAL A 15 14.33 12.69 15.43
N THR A 16 14.77 11.44 15.27
CA THR A 16 16.16 11.13 14.90
C THR A 16 16.36 10.97 13.40
N GLY A 17 15.29 10.79 12.62
CA GLY A 17 15.34 10.49 11.19
C GLY A 17 15.77 9.05 10.87
N GLU A 18 16.11 8.26 11.88
CA GLU A 18 16.60 6.89 11.69
C GLU A 18 15.51 5.98 11.11
N VAL A 19 15.90 5.20 10.11
CA VAL A 19 15.06 4.15 9.52
C VAL A 19 14.98 2.99 10.49
N ILE A 20 13.76 2.58 10.80
CA ILE A 20 13.50 1.41 11.63
C ILE A 20 13.46 0.18 10.73
N PRO A 21 14.30 -0.84 11.00
CA PRO A 21 14.30 -2.06 10.23
C PRO A 21 12.94 -2.78 10.31
N THR A 22 12.31 -3.00 9.17
CA THR A 22 11.10 -3.81 9.04
C THR A 22 11.39 -5.10 8.29
N LYS A 23 10.79 -6.21 8.72
CA LYS A 23 11.06 -7.53 8.14
C LYS A 23 10.46 -7.70 6.74
N SER A 24 9.27 -7.15 6.50
CA SER A 24 8.66 -7.00 5.18
C SER A 24 7.74 -5.78 5.16
N LEU A 25 7.60 -5.14 4.00
CA LEU A 25 6.74 -3.95 3.83
C LEU A 25 5.27 -4.30 3.70
N TYR A 26 4.97 -5.53 3.28
CA TYR A 26 3.63 -5.99 2.95
C TYR A 26 3.11 -7.08 3.88
N GLU A 27 4.00 -7.75 4.64
CA GLU A 27 3.72 -8.80 5.62
C GLU A 27 2.36 -9.50 5.44
N ARG A 28 1.40 -9.19 6.32
CA ARG A 28 0.00 -9.57 6.19
C ARG A 28 -0.70 -8.54 5.32
N GLY A 29 -1.55 -8.99 4.41
CA GLY A 29 -2.24 -8.06 3.55
C GLY A 29 -3.26 -8.75 2.67
N SER A 30 -3.83 -7.93 1.79
CA SER A 30 -4.87 -8.32 0.85
C SER A 30 -4.52 -7.77 -0.53
N LYS A 31 -5.14 -8.33 -1.56
CA LYS A 31 -4.81 -7.97 -2.95
C LYS A 31 -5.99 -8.07 -3.89
N THR A 32 -5.96 -7.23 -4.91
CA THR A 32 -6.92 -7.22 -6.02
C THR A 32 -6.19 -7.15 -7.35
N TYR A 33 -6.61 -7.97 -8.30
CA TYR A 33 -6.03 -8.03 -9.64
C TYR A 33 -6.90 -7.27 -10.63
N ALA A 34 -6.29 -6.37 -11.40
CA ALA A 34 -6.93 -5.70 -12.51
C ALA A 34 -5.88 -5.19 -13.51
N ASP A 35 -6.25 -5.14 -14.78
CA ASP A 35 -5.42 -4.58 -15.85
C ASP A 35 -3.98 -5.16 -15.86
N GLY A 36 -3.86 -6.49 -15.69
CA GLY A 36 -2.55 -7.15 -15.72
C GLY A 36 -1.67 -6.91 -14.47
N LYS A 37 -2.20 -6.28 -13.42
CA LYS A 37 -1.44 -5.85 -12.24
C LYS A 37 -2.19 -6.21 -10.96
N TYR A 38 -1.44 -6.35 -9.87
CA TYR A 38 -1.96 -6.51 -8.53
C TYR A 38 -1.83 -5.21 -7.74
N PHE A 39 -2.93 -4.77 -7.17
CA PHE A 39 -2.98 -3.78 -6.10
C PHE A 39 -2.88 -4.53 -4.77
N ILE A 40 -1.80 -4.32 -4.03
CA ILE A 40 -1.51 -5.06 -2.79
C ILE A 40 -1.42 -4.09 -1.63
N LEU A 41 -2.24 -4.34 -0.62
CA LEU A 41 -2.31 -3.53 0.58
C LEU A 41 -1.73 -4.35 1.74
N GLY A 42 -0.59 -3.89 2.25
CA GLY A 42 0.00 -4.42 3.47
C GLY A 42 -0.72 -3.89 4.72
N GLU A 43 -0.63 -4.64 5.81
CA GLU A 43 -1.30 -4.36 7.09
C GLU A 43 -0.95 -2.97 7.66
N GLN A 44 0.25 -2.46 7.35
CA GLN A 44 0.73 -1.16 7.79
C GLN A 44 0.14 0.02 6.99
N GLY A 45 -0.59 -0.23 5.90
CA GLY A 45 -1.16 0.80 5.02
C GLY A 45 -0.32 1.15 3.79
N THR A 46 0.75 0.39 3.52
CA THR A 46 1.51 0.49 2.26
C THR A 46 0.73 -0.17 1.13
N LEU A 47 0.42 0.59 0.09
CA LEU A 47 -0.19 0.11 -1.15
C LEU A 47 0.90 -0.05 -2.22
N ALA A 48 1.01 -1.24 -2.79
CA ALA A 48 1.86 -1.53 -3.95
C ALA A 48 1.03 -1.77 -5.20
N LEU A 49 1.59 -1.40 -6.34
CA LEU A 49 1.21 -1.88 -7.65
C LEU A 49 2.32 -2.80 -8.16
N ALA A 50 1.97 -3.99 -8.65
CA ALA A 50 2.97 -4.95 -9.06
C ALA A 50 2.49 -5.95 -10.10
N LYS A 51 3.46 -6.60 -10.75
CA LYS A 51 3.23 -7.79 -11.57
C LYS A 51 3.75 -9.02 -10.84
N LEU A 52 3.00 -10.11 -10.95
CA LEU A 52 3.39 -11.43 -10.47
C LEU A 52 3.47 -12.35 -11.68
N ASN A 53 4.63 -13.00 -11.85
CA ASN A 53 4.84 -14.01 -12.89
C ASN A 53 5.62 -15.20 -12.31
N ARG A 54 5.93 -16.20 -13.13
CA ARG A 54 6.69 -17.40 -12.68
C ARG A 54 8.10 -17.08 -12.19
N ALA A 55 8.73 -16.00 -12.67
CA ALA A 55 10.03 -15.54 -12.20
C ALA A 55 9.93 -14.80 -10.84
N GLY A 56 8.73 -14.39 -10.44
CA GLY A 56 8.45 -13.85 -9.12
C GLY A 56 7.70 -12.53 -9.14
N TRP A 57 8.02 -11.71 -8.15
CA TRP A 57 7.38 -10.44 -7.85
C TRP A 57 8.16 -9.28 -8.48
N GLN A 58 7.47 -8.42 -9.23
CA GLN A 58 8.00 -7.17 -9.74
C GLN A 58 7.12 -6.00 -9.30
N GLU A 59 7.60 -5.23 -8.34
CA GLU A 59 6.92 -3.99 -7.94
C GLU A 59 7.08 -2.92 -9.03
N ILE A 60 5.98 -2.26 -9.38
CA ILE A 60 5.92 -1.15 -10.32
C ILE A 60 6.02 0.18 -9.57
N SER A 61 5.22 0.32 -8.51
CA SER A 61 5.19 1.52 -7.67
C SER A 61 4.61 1.21 -6.30
N ARG A 62 4.83 2.13 -5.36
CA ARG A 62 4.20 2.08 -4.03
C ARG A 62 3.79 3.46 -3.55
N THR A 63 2.88 3.46 -2.59
CA THR A 63 2.51 4.64 -1.83
C THR A 63 2.04 4.25 -0.42
N SER A 64 1.95 5.22 0.47
CA SER A 64 1.25 5.08 1.74
C SER A 64 0.53 6.38 2.08
N PHE A 65 -0.46 6.28 2.96
CA PHE A 65 -1.25 7.43 3.38
C PHE A 65 -1.19 7.53 4.90
N ALA A 66 -0.86 8.71 5.45
CA ALA A 66 -0.73 8.90 6.89
C ALA A 66 -1.99 8.52 7.70
N LYS A 67 -3.16 8.51 7.05
CA LYS A 67 -4.45 8.12 7.62
C LYS A 67 -4.74 6.61 7.57
N LEU A 68 -4.08 5.88 6.67
CA LEU A 68 -4.19 4.43 6.58
C LEU A 68 -3.14 3.81 7.49
N LYS A 69 -3.57 3.42 8.68
CA LYS A 69 -2.73 2.79 9.70
C LYS A 69 -3.25 1.40 9.98
N LYS A 70 -2.38 0.55 10.53
CA LYS A 70 -2.75 -0.77 11.03
C LYS A 70 -3.99 -0.68 11.96
N PRO A 71 -4.95 -1.61 11.85
CA PRO A 71 -4.99 -2.76 10.92
C PRO A 71 -5.58 -2.45 9.54
N MET A 72 -4.83 -2.77 8.47
CA MET A 72 -5.31 -2.72 7.09
C MET A 72 -5.51 -4.14 6.53
N TRP A 73 -6.65 -4.76 6.83
CA TRP A 73 -6.96 -6.12 6.36
C TRP A 73 -8.01 -6.18 5.25
N ALA A 74 -8.80 -5.11 5.09
CA ALA A 74 -9.81 -5.07 4.03
C ALA A 74 -9.14 -5.16 2.66
N SER A 75 -9.67 -6.01 1.77
CA SER A 75 -9.20 -6.08 0.39
C SER A 75 -9.40 -4.74 -0.32
N PRO A 76 -8.43 -4.26 -1.10
CA PRO A 76 -8.63 -3.10 -1.97
C PRO A 76 -9.78 -3.37 -2.93
N VAL A 77 -10.80 -2.53 -2.97
CA VAL A 77 -11.94 -2.75 -3.87
C VAL A 77 -11.79 -1.87 -5.09
N LEU A 78 -11.92 -2.45 -6.28
CA LEU A 78 -11.95 -1.69 -7.54
C LEU A 78 -13.38 -1.57 -8.05
N SER A 79 -13.78 -0.36 -8.40
CA SER A 79 -15.06 -0.12 -9.08
C SER A 79 -15.00 1.16 -9.90
N ARG A 80 -15.41 1.09 -11.17
CA ARG A 80 -15.51 2.24 -12.09
C ARG A 80 -14.23 3.10 -12.15
N GLY A 81 -13.08 2.44 -12.24
CA GLY A 81 -11.78 3.13 -12.31
C GLY A 81 -11.29 3.74 -10.99
N ARG A 82 -11.96 3.42 -9.86
CA ARG A 82 -11.58 3.89 -8.53
C ARG A 82 -11.17 2.74 -7.64
N LEU A 83 -10.07 2.93 -6.91
CA LEU A 83 -9.57 2.01 -5.90
C LEU A 83 -9.94 2.52 -4.51
N TYR A 84 -10.65 1.69 -3.75
CA TYR A 84 -11.10 1.98 -2.40
C TYR A 84 -10.25 1.20 -1.40
N LEU A 85 -9.65 1.93 -0.46
CA LEU A 85 -8.86 1.39 0.65
C LEU A 85 -9.56 1.76 1.95
N ARG A 86 -9.86 0.76 2.76
CA ARG A 86 -10.65 0.95 3.99
C ARG A 86 -9.82 0.57 5.21
N SER A 87 -9.67 1.50 6.14
CA SER A 87 -9.24 1.26 7.52
C SER A 87 -10.45 1.24 8.45
N GLU A 88 -10.23 1.20 9.76
CA GLU A 88 -11.32 1.32 10.74
C GLU A 88 -11.95 2.72 10.70
N ASP A 89 -11.12 3.77 10.60
CA ASP A 89 -11.56 5.17 10.70
C ASP A 89 -11.69 5.89 9.35
N TRP A 90 -11.08 5.37 8.29
CA TRP A 90 -10.97 6.06 7.00
C TRP A 90 -11.34 5.17 5.81
N LEU A 91 -11.97 5.80 4.82
CA LEU A 91 -12.11 5.26 3.47
C LEU A 91 -11.38 6.20 2.51
N VAL A 92 -10.32 5.71 1.89
CA VAL A 92 -9.55 6.42 0.87
C VAL A 92 -10.00 5.93 -0.50
N CYS A 93 -10.31 6.87 -1.39
CA CYS A 93 -10.66 6.59 -2.78
C CYS A 93 -9.60 7.21 -3.70
N LEU A 94 -8.97 6.37 -4.52
CA LEU A 94 -7.99 6.78 -5.51
C LEU A 94 -8.59 6.63 -6.90
N ASP A 95 -8.49 7.66 -7.73
CA ASP A 95 -8.75 7.54 -9.16
C ASP A 95 -7.54 6.86 -9.80
N VAL A 96 -7.74 5.65 -10.31
CA VAL A 96 -6.68 4.82 -10.93
C VAL A 96 -6.91 4.62 -12.42
N ALA A 97 -7.98 5.19 -12.98
CA ALA A 97 -8.26 5.17 -14.40
C ALA A 97 -7.78 6.44 -15.12
N LYS A 98 -7.56 7.55 -14.39
CA LYS A 98 -6.91 8.72 -14.96
C LYS A 98 -5.47 8.42 -15.33
N GLN A 99 -5.19 8.48 -16.62
CA GLN A 99 -3.83 8.63 -17.12
C GLN A 99 -3.35 10.07 -16.80
N PRO A 100 -2.04 10.26 -16.50
CA PRO A 100 -1.48 11.57 -16.23
C PRO A 100 -1.65 12.54 -17.40
#